data_AF-A0A947B335-F1
#
_entry.id   AF-A0A947B335-F1
#
_cell.length_a   1.000
_cell.length_b   1.000
_cell.length_c   1.000
_cell.angle_alpha   90.00
_cell.angle_beta   90.00
_cell.angle_gamma   90.00
#
_symmetry.space_group_name_H-M   'P 1'
#
loop_
_entity.id
_entity.type
_entity.pdbx_description
1 polymer ?
#
loop_
_entity_poly.entity_id
_entity_poly.type
_entity_poly.pdbx_seq_one_letter_code
_entity_poly.pdbx_strand_id
1 'polypeptide(L)'
;MAGKKLLSCLKKRDLLNSDKADKSELIKLGERYLHNDRLSDAIDFFEKAEHFEGLTQLKDQCVAKGDYFLCQRLAIILEESPPPEDWIQLGDNALNLGKLLFALSAYQQAENPEKVAHVENLLQSPAQEQVLH
;
A
#
# COMPACT_ATOMS: atom_id res chain seq x y z
N MET A 1 13.53 19.50 20.21
CA MET A 1 12.30 18.84 19.76
C MET A 1 12.57 17.34 19.72
N ALA A 2 12.00 16.57 20.65
CA ALA A 2 12.30 15.15 20.79
C ALA A 2 11.83 14.40 19.53
N GLY A 3 12.78 13.84 18.78
CA GLY A 3 12.49 12.98 17.64
C GLY A 3 11.54 11.87 18.09
N LYS A 4 10.30 11.92 17.60
CA LYS A 4 9.26 10.93 17.92
C LYS A 4 9.67 9.60 17.29
N LYS A 5 10.49 8.84 18.03
CA LYS A 5 11.02 7.54 17.63
C LYS A 5 9.86 6.57 17.39
N LEU A 6 9.86 5.92 16.24
CA LEU A 6 8.95 4.80 15.95
C LEU A 6 9.13 3.70 17.00
N LEU A 7 8.08 2.92 17.24
CA LEU A 7 8.17 1.81 18.19
C LEU A 7 9.21 0.79 17.71
N SER A 8 9.91 0.17 18.66
CA SER A 8 10.73 -1.00 18.35
C SER A 8 9.84 -2.16 17.91
N CYS A 9 10.38 -3.08 17.10
CA CYS A 9 9.63 -4.21 16.55
C CYS A 9 8.92 -5.04 17.64
N LEU A 10 9.59 -5.26 18.79
CA LEU A 10 9.01 -5.98 19.93
C LEU A 10 7.82 -5.23 20.54
N LYS A 11 7.96 -3.92 20.76
CA LYS A 11 6.88 -3.09 21.32
C LYS A 11 5.69 -3.00 20.37
N LYS A 12 5.93 -2.90 19.05
CA LYS A 12 4.87 -2.93 18.03
C LYS A 12 4.08 -4.24 18.13
N ARG A 13 4.78 -5.38 18.12
CA ARG A 13 4.15 -6.70 18.20
C ARG A 13 3.31 -6.88 19.46
N ASP A 14 3.87 -6.52 20.62
CA ASP A 14 3.17 -6.69 21.89
C ASP A 14 1.89 -5.84 21.95
N LEU A 15 1.93 -4.63 21.38
CA LEU A 15 0.77 -3.74 21.33
C LEU A 15 -0.33 -4.25 20.38
N LEU A 16 0.02 -4.66 19.15
CA LEU A 16 -0.93 -5.17 18.16
C LEU A 16 -1.58 -6.49 18.59
N ASN A 17 -0.87 -7.31 19.37
CA ASN A 17 -1.40 -8.57 19.90
C ASN A 17 -2.16 -8.41 21.22
N SER A 18 -2.19 -7.21 21.80
CA SER A 18 -2.92 -6.97 23.05
C SER A 18 -4.34 -6.49 22.76
N ASP A 19 -5.35 -7.16 23.34
CA ASP A 19 -6.75 -6.71 23.25
C ASP A 19 -7.09 -5.54 24.19
N LYS A 20 -6.11 -5.05 24.95
CA LYS A 20 -6.25 -3.91 25.86
C LYS A 20 -5.71 -2.59 25.29
N ALA A 21 -5.26 -2.59 24.04
CA ALA A 21 -4.73 -1.39 23.42
C ALA A 21 -5.84 -0.33 23.27
N ASP A 22 -5.55 0.90 23.71
CA ASP A 22 -6.45 2.02 23.56
C ASP A 22 -6.57 2.44 22.09
N LYS A 23 -7.80 2.57 21.58
CA LYS A 23 -8.06 2.92 20.17
C LYS A 23 -7.46 4.28 19.79
N SER A 24 -7.52 5.28 20.67
CA SER A 24 -6.96 6.61 20.40
C SER A 24 -5.43 6.55 20.27
N GLU A 25 -4.77 5.75 21.11
CA GLU A 25 -3.32 5.55 21.01
C GLU A 25 -2.93 4.77 19.74
N LEU A 26 -3.71 3.76 19.33
CA LEU A 26 -3.50 3.05 18.07
C LEU A 26 -3.62 3.99 16.86
N ILE A 27 -4.64 4.87 16.84
CA ILE A 27 -4.81 5.86 15.76
C ILE A 27 -3.61 6.80 15.70
N LYS A 28 -3.19 7.38 16.84
CA LYS A 28 -2.00 8.26 16.89
C LYS A 28 -0.73 7.54 16.43
N LEU A 29 -0.62 6.24 16.67
CA LEU A 29 0.49 5.45 16.16
C LEU A 29 0.38 5.27 14.65
N GLY A 30 -0.78 4.86 14.13
CA GLY A 30 -1.05 4.76 12.70
C GLY A 30 -0.71 6.05 11.94
N GLU A 31 -1.16 7.20 12.46
CA GLU A 31 -0.83 8.53 11.91
C GLU A 31 0.68 8.80 11.90
N ARG A 32 1.42 8.40 12.95
CA ARG A 32 2.88 8.57 12.98
C ARG A 32 3.57 7.70 11.93
N TYR A 33 3.15 6.45 11.78
CA TYR A 33 3.70 5.58 10.75
C TYR A 33 3.38 6.09 9.35
N LEU A 34 2.18 6.63 9.15
CA LEU A 34 1.76 7.30 7.92
C LEU A 34 2.66 8.49 7.59
N HIS A 35 2.90 9.39 8.54
CA HIS A 35 3.83 10.54 8.37
C HIS A 35 5.27 10.12 8.08
N ASN A 36 5.66 8.88 8.38
CA ASN A 36 6.99 8.34 8.10
C ASN A 36 7.02 7.45 6.85
N ASP A 37 5.99 7.53 6.00
CA ASP A 37 5.87 6.77 4.76
C ASP A 37 5.73 5.24 4.95
N ARG A 38 5.49 4.80 6.18
CA ARG A 38 5.39 3.38 6.56
C ARG A 38 3.94 2.91 6.48
N LEU A 39 3.43 2.84 5.25
CA LEU A 39 2.03 2.54 4.97
C LEU A 39 1.58 1.19 5.54
N SER A 40 2.38 0.12 5.37
CA SER A 40 2.03 -1.20 5.91
C SER A 40 1.87 -1.20 7.43
N ASP A 41 2.76 -0.51 8.15
CA ASP A 41 2.65 -0.40 9.61
C ASP A 41 1.40 0.41 9.99
N ALA A 42 1.10 1.48 9.25
CA ALA A 42 -0.07 2.32 9.49
C ALA A 42 -1.39 1.55 9.31
N ILE A 43 -1.48 0.69 8.28
CA ILE A 43 -2.63 -0.20 8.06
C ILE A 43 -2.83 -1.10 9.28
N ASP A 44 -1.78 -1.75 9.80
CA ASP A 44 -1.91 -2.65 10.96
C ASP A 44 -2.53 -1.93 12.18
N PHE A 45 -2.11 -0.69 12.44
CA PHE A 45 -2.62 0.08 13.57
C PHE A 45 -4.05 0.57 13.36
N PHE A 46 -4.39 1.05 12.16
CA PHE A 46 -5.75 1.51 11.87
C PHE A 46 -6.74 0.36 11.77
N GLU A 47 -6.34 -0.78 11.22
CA GLU A 47 -7.14 -2.02 11.20
C GLU A 47 -7.45 -2.47 12.64
N LYS A 48 -6.45 -2.57 13.51
CA LYS A 48 -6.66 -2.95 14.92
C LYS A 48 -7.51 -1.93 15.69
N ALA A 49 -7.46 -0.65 15.31
CA ALA A 49 -8.26 0.43 15.89
C ALA A 49 -9.68 0.51 15.31
N GLU A 50 -9.99 -0.23 14.23
CA GLU A 50 -11.21 -0.09 13.43
C GLU A 50 -11.40 1.34 12.91
N HIS A 51 -10.30 2.01 12.55
CA HIS A 51 -10.28 3.41 12.12
C HIS A 51 -10.42 3.53 10.59
N PHE A 52 -11.65 3.36 10.11
CA PHE A 52 -12.00 3.36 8.68
C PHE A 52 -11.56 4.63 7.94
N GLU A 53 -11.73 5.81 8.53
CA GLU A 53 -11.33 7.08 7.91
C GLU A 53 -9.83 7.10 7.55
N GLY A 54 -8.99 6.57 8.44
CA GLY A 54 -7.54 6.50 8.22
C GLY A 54 -7.15 5.42 7.21
N LEU A 55 -7.92 4.33 7.11
CA LEU A 55 -7.75 3.31 6.08
C LEU A 55 -8.12 3.86 4.69
N THR A 56 -9.19 4.66 4.59
CA THR A 56 -9.55 5.36 3.36
C THR A 56 -8.46 6.33 2.91
N GLN A 57 -7.92 7.15 3.82
CA GLN A 57 -6.79 8.05 3.50
C GLN A 57 -5.52 7.31 3.04
N LEU A 58 -5.29 6.10 3.56
CA LEU A 58 -4.18 5.25 3.13
C LEU A 58 -4.39 4.68 1.73
N LYS A 59 -5.64 4.41 1.33
CA LYS A 59 -5.98 3.86 0.01
C LYS A 59 -5.45 4.76 -1.09
N ASP A 60 -5.74 6.05 -1.04
CA ASP A 60 -5.28 7.02 -2.05
C ASP A 60 -3.74 7.06 -2.15
N GLN A 61 -3.05 6.98 -1.00
CA GLN A 61 -1.58 6.96 -0.97
C GLN A 61 -1.00 5.66 -1.53
N CYS A 62 -1.63 4.52 -1.24
CA CYS A 62 -1.20 3.23 -1.79
C CYS A 62 -1.40 3.19 -3.31
N VAL A 63 -2.52 3.72 -3.80
CA VAL A 63 -2.82 3.85 -5.23
C VAL A 63 -1.80 4.76 -5.92
N ALA A 64 -1.53 5.94 -5.36
CA ALA A 64 -0.54 6.88 -5.91
C ALA A 64 0.87 6.29 -5.97
N LYS A 65 1.23 5.42 -5.01
CA LYS A 65 2.53 4.73 -5.00
C LYS A 65 2.57 3.45 -5.83
N GLY A 66 1.46 3.03 -6.43
CA GLY A 66 1.42 1.78 -7.18
C GLY A 66 1.71 0.55 -6.31
N ASP A 67 1.33 0.56 -5.03
CA ASP A 67 1.55 -0.59 -4.14
C ASP A 67 0.34 -1.53 -4.17
N TYR A 68 0.40 -2.52 -5.06
CA TYR A 68 -0.68 -3.47 -5.27
C TYR A 68 -1.05 -4.27 -4.02
N PHE A 69 -0.07 -4.78 -3.28
CA PHE A 69 -0.36 -5.62 -2.11
C PHE A 69 -1.05 -4.82 -1.00
N LEU A 70 -0.65 -3.56 -0.79
CA LEU A 70 -1.31 -2.71 0.19
C LEU A 70 -2.73 -2.32 -0.24
N CYS A 71 -2.95 -2.03 -1.53
CA CYS A 71 -4.29 -1.73 -2.04
C CYS A 71 -5.22 -2.96 -1.95
N GLN A 72 -4.72 -4.15 -2.30
CA GLN A 72 -5.47 -5.40 -2.17
C GLN A 72 -5.82 -5.68 -0.70
N ARG A 73 -4.87 -5.50 0.21
CA ARG A 73 -5.13 -5.66 1.64
C ARG A 73 -6.18 -4.67 2.15
N LEU A 74 -6.11 -3.40 1.74
CA LEU A 74 -7.11 -2.39 2.11
C LEU A 74 -8.50 -2.73 1.58
N ALA A 75 -8.62 -3.21 0.34
CA ALA A 75 -9.90 -3.66 -0.21
C ALA A 75 -10.51 -4.79 0.62
N ILE A 76 -9.70 -5.75 1.08
CA ILE A 76 -10.15 -6.84 1.96
C ILE A 76 -10.62 -6.30 3.33
N ILE A 77 -9.83 -5.43 3.97
CA ILE A 77 -10.16 -4.86 5.29
C ILE A 77 -11.43 -4.00 5.24
N LEU A 78 -11.60 -3.23 4.17
CA LEU A 78 -12.77 -2.37 3.98
C LEU A 78 -13.98 -3.13 3.41
N GLU A 79 -13.82 -4.43 3.13
CA GLU A 79 -14.83 -5.27 2.47
C GLU A 79 -15.34 -4.64 1.15
N GLU A 80 -14.46 -3.94 0.45
CA GLU A 80 -14.73 -3.29 -0.83
C GLU A 80 -14.31 -4.17 -2.01
N SER A 81 -15.05 -4.05 -3.11
CA SER A 81 -14.66 -4.59 -4.41
C SER A 81 -14.40 -3.43 -5.36
N PRO A 82 -13.15 -2.91 -5.45
CA PRO A 82 -12.81 -1.84 -6.38
C PRO A 82 -13.11 -2.27 -7.82
N PRO A 83 -13.69 -1.39 -8.64
CA PRO A 83 -13.94 -1.67 -10.05
C PRO A 83 -12.62 -1.85 -10.82
N PRO A 84 -12.65 -2.49 -12.01
CA PRO A 84 -11.46 -2.68 -12.84
C PRO A 84 -10.68 -1.40 -13.16
N GLU A 85 -11.36 -0.26 -13.26
CA GLU A 85 -10.73 1.05 -13.51
C GLU A 85 -9.76 1.48 -12.41
N ASP A 86 -10.07 1.21 -11.14
CA ASP A 86 -9.19 1.52 -10.00
C ASP A 86 -7.92 0.68 -10.07
N TRP A 87 -8.05 -0.59 -10.43
CA TRP A 87 -6.92 -1.50 -10.62
C TRP A 87 -6.05 -1.09 -11.82
N ILE A 88 -6.66 -0.59 -12.90
CA ILE A 88 -5.92 -0.03 -14.04
C ILE A 88 -5.14 1.22 -13.60
N GLN A 89 -5.75 2.14 -12.86
CA GLN A 89 -5.08 3.35 -12.37
C GLN A 89 -3.90 3.01 -11.45
N LEU A 90 -4.10 2.07 -10.52
CA LEU A 90 -3.04 1.55 -9.67
C LEU A 90 -1.89 0.96 -10.50
N GLY A 91 -2.22 0.16 -11.51
CA GLY A 91 -1.24 -0.45 -12.40
C GLY A 91 -0.45 0.59 -13.20
N ASP A 92 -1.12 1.63 -13.69
CA ASP A 92 -0.50 2.74 -14.41
C ASP A 92 0.47 3.52 -13.50
N ASN A 93 0.08 3.80 -12.25
CA ASN A 93 0.96 4.42 -11.27
C ASN A 93 2.17 3.54 -10.96
N ALA A 94 1.96 2.22 -10.77
CA ALA A 94 3.05 1.28 -10.55
C ALA A 94 4.01 1.22 -11.75
N LEU A 95 3.48 1.18 -12.97
CA LEU A 95 4.26 1.15 -14.20
C LEU A 95 5.12 2.42 -14.34
N ASN A 96 4.53 3.60 -14.12
CA ASN A 96 5.24 4.87 -14.15
C ASN A 96 6.38 4.97 -13.11
N LEU A 97 6.25 4.24 -12.00
CA LEU A 97 7.25 4.13 -10.95
C LEU A 97 8.27 2.99 -11.18
N GLY A 98 8.20 2.29 -12.32
CA GLY A 98 9.06 1.16 -12.66
C GLY A 98 8.76 -0.13 -11.88
N LYS A 99 7.63 -0.18 -11.17
CA LYS A 99 7.18 -1.32 -10.35
C LYS A 99 6.45 -2.35 -11.20
N LEU A 100 7.14 -2.93 -12.18
CA LEU A 100 6.54 -3.77 -13.23
C LEU A 100 5.73 -4.95 -12.67
N LEU A 101 6.21 -5.65 -11.64
CA LEU A 101 5.46 -6.77 -11.05
C LEU A 101 4.16 -6.32 -10.37
N PHE A 102 4.16 -5.16 -9.72
CA PHE A 102 2.96 -4.61 -9.10
C PHE A 102 1.96 -4.15 -10.17
N ALA A 103 2.46 -3.52 -11.25
CA ALA A 103 1.63 -3.14 -12.39
C ALA A 103 0.98 -4.36 -13.04
N LEU A 104 1.76 -5.42 -13.27
CA LEU A 104 1.28 -6.69 -13.82
C LEU A 104 0.14 -7.27 -12.98
N SER A 105 0.33 -7.39 -11.66
CA SER A 105 -0.70 -7.90 -10.75
C SER A 105 -1.97 -7.05 -10.76
N ALA A 106 -1.83 -5.72 -10.81
CA ALA A 106 -2.97 -4.82 -10.88
C ALA A 106 -3.75 -4.98 -12.20
N TYR A 107 -3.07 -5.11 -13.35
CA TYR A 107 -3.74 -5.33 -14.63
C TYR A 107 -4.38 -6.71 -14.76
N GLN A 108 -3.79 -7.74 -14.15
CA GLN A 108 -4.41 -9.06 -14.03
C GLN A 108 -5.70 -8.99 -13.19
N GLN A 109 -5.67 -8.28 -12.07
CA GLN A 109 -6.86 -8.03 -11.23
C GLN A 109 -7.94 -7.25 -11.96
N ALA A 110 -7.56 -6.35 -12.88
CA ALA A 110 -8.47 -5.62 -13.75
C ALA A 110 -8.97 -6.42 -14.97
N GLU A 111 -8.53 -7.67 -15.14
CA GLU A 111 -8.80 -8.50 -16.32
C GLU A 111 -8.46 -7.78 -17.65
N ASN A 112 -7.35 -7.03 -17.67
CA ASN A 112 -6.92 -6.25 -18.84
C ASN A 112 -5.74 -6.93 -19.56
N PRO A 113 -5.99 -7.82 -20.54
CA PRO A 113 -4.93 -8.60 -21.20
C PRO A 113 -3.97 -7.73 -22.02
N GLU A 114 -4.43 -6.60 -22.56
CA GLU A 114 -3.59 -5.69 -23.35
C GLU A 114 -2.48 -5.08 -22.49
N LYS A 115 -2.84 -4.55 -21.32
CA LYS A 115 -1.86 -3.97 -20.38
C LYS A 115 -0.99 -5.04 -19.72
N VAL A 116 -1.53 -6.23 -19.46
CA VAL A 116 -0.73 -7.40 -19.00
C VAL A 116 0.36 -7.72 -20.02
N ALA A 117 -0.01 -7.93 -21.30
CA ALA A 117 0.94 -8.25 -22.36
C ALA A 117 1.98 -7.13 -22.53
N HIS A 118 1.58 -5.86 -22.39
CA HIS A 118 2.51 -4.74 -22.44
C HIS A 118 3.59 -4.83 -21.34
N VAL A 119 3.19 -5.05 -20.08
CA VAL A 119 4.14 -5.17 -18.96
C VAL A 119 4.99 -6.43 -19.06
N GLU A 120 4.44 -7.55 -19.52
CA GLU A 120 5.20 -8.79 -19.74
C GLU A 120 6.30 -8.59 -20.79
N ASN A 121 6.02 -7.87 -21.87
CA ASN A 121 7.04 -7.52 -22.87
C ASN A 121 8.17 -6.65 -22.27
N LEU A 122 7.82 -5.70 -21.38
CA LEU A 122 8.81 -4.89 -20.66
C LEU A 122 9.64 -5.74 -19.69
N LEU A 123 9.04 -6.72 -19.02
CA LEU A 123 9.75 -7.66 -18.13
C LEU A 123 10.70 -8.58 -18.90
N GLN A 124 10.33 -9.01 -20.12
CA GLN A 124 11.15 -9.85 -20.99
C GLN A 124 12.27 -9.09 -21.70
N SER A 125 12.17 -7.77 -21.80
CA SER A 125 13.16 -6.90 -22.41
C SER A 125 13.85 -6.04 -21.34
N PRO A 126 14.82 -6.57 -20.55
CA PRO A 126 15.51 -5.79 -19.52
C PRO A 126 16.46 -4.71 -20.08
N ALA A 127 16.27 -4.26 -21.32
CA ALA A 127 17.18 -3.32 -21.98
C ALA A 127 16.51 -1.96 -22.22
N GLN A 128 17.18 -0.96 -21.63
CA GLN A 128 17.12 0.49 -21.87
C GLN A 128 16.27 1.27 -20.86
N GLU A 129 16.86 1.63 -19.71
CA GLU A 129 17.32 3.02 -19.45
C GLU A 129 17.68 3.22 -17.96
N GLN A 130 18.95 2.96 -17.61
CA GLN A 130 19.68 3.75 -16.62
C GLN A 130 21.07 4.04 -17.18
N VAL A 131 21.09 4.83 -18.25
CA VAL A 131 22.21 5.71 -18.54
C VAL A 131 21.61 7.11 -18.59
N LEU A 132 21.54 7.77 -17.43
CA LEU A 132 21.45 9.22 -17.40
C LEU A 132 22.34 9.72 -16.25
N HIS A 133 23.48 10.25 -16.71
CA HIS A 133 24.53 11.08 -16.09
C HIS A 133 24.47 11.44 -14.61
#